data_AF-A0A067DF89-F1
#
_entry.id   AF-A0A067DF89-F1
#
_cell.length_a   1.000
_cell.length_b   1.000
_cell.length_c   1.000
_cell.angle_alpha   90.00
_cell.angle_beta   90.00
_cell.angle_gamma   90.00
#
_symmetry.space_group_name_H-M   'P 1'
#
loop_
_entity.id
_entity.type
_entity.pdbx_description
1 polymer ?
#
loop_
_entity_poly.entity_id
_entity_poly.type
_entity_poly.pdbx_seq_one_letter_code
_entity_poly.pdbx_strand_id
1 'polypeptide(L)'
;MICAELQSPELRKDFTSVNKIAGKSVDPGNAVSRNCVLEHVVLHIVHDENNGISRSNLGCGISALHGPMLLSFCLCMVNVLISACQKISDFGKKPFAQNSLPVLIHSAERAIDPDIGAACIQFLFSAVYHLKSAVLPYSSDLLKLALKFLGKESEKEKIAGVKLMTALMATEDVIPESILSEGLLEARSLFSSISLTDPSLDLQQLCNKLMSCLT
;
A
#
# COMPACT_ATOMS: atom_id res chain seq x y z
N MET A 1 5.78 14.52 -25.47
CA MET A 1 4.40 14.55 -24.94
C MET A 1 3.47 14.16 -26.08
N ILE A 2 3.03 12.90 -26.12
CA ILE A 2 1.94 12.42 -26.97
C ILE A 2 1.20 11.40 -26.09
N CYS A 3 0.02 11.79 -25.61
CA CYS A 3 -0.93 10.87 -25.01
C CYS A 3 -1.53 10.05 -26.14
N ALA A 4 -1.17 8.77 -26.24
CA ALA A 4 -1.89 7.83 -27.09
C ALA A 4 -3.11 7.32 -26.30
N GLU A 5 -4.30 7.60 -26.85
CA GLU A 5 -5.58 7.10 -26.37
C GLU A 5 -5.59 5.57 -26.38
N LEU A 6 -5.75 4.95 -25.21
CA LEU A 6 -5.98 3.52 -25.07
C LEU A 6 -7.37 3.20 -25.63
N GLN A 7 -7.42 2.69 -26.86
CA GLN A 7 -8.64 2.09 -27.39
C GLN A 7 -8.98 0.83 -26.59
N SER A 8 -10.18 0.83 -26.00
CA SER A 8 -10.76 -0.32 -25.29
C SER A 8 -11.06 -1.45 -26.27
N PRO A 9 -10.55 -2.68 -26.08
CA PRO A 9 -11.11 -3.83 -26.77
C PRO A 9 -12.48 -4.14 -26.17
N GLU A 10 -13.50 -4.33 -27.02
CA GLU A 10 -14.79 -4.85 -26.59
C GLU A 10 -14.61 -6.24 -25.95
N LEU A 11 -14.68 -6.30 -24.62
CA LEU A 11 -14.64 -7.56 -23.88
C LEU A 11 -15.98 -8.28 -24.04
N ARG A 12 -15.95 -9.26 -24.95
CA ARG A 12 -16.97 -10.31 -25.08
C ARG A 12 -17.23 -10.96 -23.71
N LYS A 13 -18.52 -11.17 -23.47
CA LYS A 13 -19.11 -12.05 -22.45
C LYS A 13 -18.27 -13.32 -22.31
N ASP A 14 -17.76 -13.57 -21.11
CA ASP A 14 -17.79 -14.88 -20.42
C ASP A 14 -16.87 -14.87 -19.19
N PHE A 15 -17.42 -14.47 -18.05
CA PHE A 15 -16.96 -14.92 -16.74
C PHE A 15 -18.18 -15.15 -15.84
N THR A 16 -19.01 -16.11 -16.23
CA THR A 16 -19.93 -16.75 -15.29
C THR A 16 -19.19 -17.87 -14.58
N SER A 17 -18.74 -17.61 -13.35
CA SER A 17 -18.95 -18.49 -12.18
C SER A 17 -18.02 -18.07 -11.04
N VAL A 18 -18.60 -17.42 -10.02
CA VAL A 18 -18.56 -17.85 -8.61
C VAL A 18 -19.58 -16.97 -7.87
N ASN A 19 -20.46 -17.64 -7.12
CA ASN A 19 -21.52 -17.12 -6.24
C ASN A 19 -22.88 -16.79 -6.89
N LYS A 20 -23.74 -17.82 -6.93
CA LYS A 20 -25.19 -17.69 -7.00
C LYS A 20 -25.71 -17.00 -5.73
N ILE A 21 -26.25 -15.79 -5.87
CA ILE A 21 -27.32 -15.30 -5.00
C ILE A 21 -28.42 -14.79 -5.95
N ALA A 22 -29.54 -15.52 -5.95
CA ALA A 22 -30.72 -15.17 -6.72
C ALA A 22 -31.50 -14.06 -6.01
N GLY A 23 -31.87 -12.98 -6.74
CA GLY A 23 -32.85 -12.02 -6.23
C GLY A 23 -32.86 -10.62 -6.84
N LYS A 24 -33.38 -10.51 -8.08
CA LYS A 24 -33.98 -9.32 -8.73
C LYS A 24 -33.09 -8.14 -9.17
N SER A 25 -33.41 -7.74 -10.40
CA SER A 25 -32.78 -6.77 -11.29
C SER A 25 -32.92 -5.31 -10.85
N VAL A 26 -31.79 -4.62 -10.73
CA VAL A 26 -31.68 -3.19 -11.03
C VAL A 26 -30.35 -2.98 -11.76
N ASP A 27 -30.44 -2.39 -12.94
CA ASP A 27 -29.34 -2.08 -13.85
C ASP A 27 -28.29 -1.15 -13.20
N PRO A 28 -26.98 -1.49 -13.17
CA PRO A 28 -25.93 -0.57 -12.77
C PRO A 28 -24.89 -0.42 -13.88
N GLY A 29 -25.30 0.09 -15.04
CA GLY A 29 -24.39 0.57 -16.08
C GLY A 29 -23.61 1.82 -15.64
N ASN A 30 -22.69 1.69 -14.68
CA ASN A 30 -21.51 2.57 -14.51
C ASN A 30 -20.58 2.18 -13.32
N ALA A 31 -20.94 1.20 -12.49
CA ALA A 31 -20.15 0.87 -11.29
C ALA A 31 -19.03 -0.15 -11.55
N VAL A 32 -19.17 -0.99 -12.58
CA VAL A 32 -18.26 -2.13 -12.84
C VAL A 32 -16.89 -1.68 -13.40
N SER A 33 -16.82 -0.54 -14.08
CA SER A 33 -15.59 -0.05 -14.74
C SER A 33 -14.59 0.61 -13.78
N ARG A 34 -15.02 1.10 -12.60
CA ARG A 34 -14.11 1.79 -11.67
C ARG A 34 -13.23 0.85 -10.83
N ASN A 35 -13.67 -0.39 -10.61
CA ASN A 35 -12.92 -1.36 -9.82
C ASN A 35 -11.81 -2.05 -10.61
N CYS A 36 -11.91 -2.13 -11.95
CA CYS A 36 -10.94 -2.86 -12.76
C CYS A 36 -9.56 -2.18 -12.78
N VAL A 37 -9.49 -0.84 -12.73
CA VAL A 37 -8.22 -0.12 -12.73
C VAL A 37 -7.50 -0.31 -11.41
N LEU A 38 -8.19 -0.11 -10.28
CA LEU A 38 -7.58 -0.30 -8.96
C LEU A 38 -7.09 -1.74 -8.78
N GLU A 39 -7.92 -2.71 -9.15
CA GLU A 39 -7.59 -4.13 -9.10
C GLU A 39 -6.40 -4.46 -10.01
N HIS A 40 -6.35 -3.90 -11.22
CA HIS A 40 -5.24 -4.09 -12.15
C HIS A 40 -3.93 -3.46 -11.62
N VAL A 41 -3.98 -2.22 -11.14
CA VAL A 41 -2.84 -1.50 -10.53
C VAL A 41 -2.28 -2.31 -9.36
N VAL A 42 -3.17 -2.79 -8.49
CA VAL A 42 -2.84 -3.59 -7.31
C VAL A 42 -2.24 -4.95 -7.68
N LEU A 43 -2.83 -5.68 -8.65
CA LEU A 43 -2.30 -6.96 -9.15
C LEU A 43 -0.87 -6.83 -9.69
N HIS A 44 -0.55 -5.73 -10.37
CA HIS A 44 0.78 -5.52 -10.93
C HIS A 44 1.83 -5.11 -9.89
N ILE A 45 1.41 -4.62 -8.72
CA ILE A 45 2.33 -4.38 -7.59
C ILE A 45 2.67 -5.71 -6.88
N VAL A 46 1.71 -6.64 -6.79
CA VAL A 46 1.87 -7.96 -6.15
C VAL A 46 2.72 -8.92 -7.00
N HIS A 47 2.67 -8.83 -8.32
CA HIS A 47 3.30 -9.79 -9.24
C HIS A 47 4.84 -9.75 -9.30
N ASP A 48 5.51 -8.94 -8.46
CA ASP A 48 6.96 -9.01 -8.23
C ASP A 48 7.41 -10.41 -7.71
N GLU A 49 6.48 -11.22 -7.17
CA GLU A 49 6.79 -12.52 -6.58
C GLU A 49 7.08 -13.68 -7.56
N ASN A 50 7.00 -13.54 -8.90
CA ASN A 50 7.03 -14.75 -9.74
C ASN A 50 7.83 -14.72 -11.06
N ASN A 51 9.15 -14.85 -10.93
CA ASN A 51 10.00 -15.49 -11.94
C ASN A 51 10.05 -17.04 -11.78
N GLY A 52 8.95 -17.67 -11.32
CA GLY A 52 8.95 -19.11 -11.07
C GLY A 52 7.56 -19.77 -11.03
N ILE A 53 7.04 -20.08 -12.22
CA ILE A 53 6.05 -21.17 -12.51
C ILE A 53 4.60 -20.73 -12.84
N SER A 54 4.19 -21.21 -14.02
CA SER A 54 2.87 -21.30 -14.66
C SER A 54 2.17 -20.01 -15.11
N ARG A 55 2.54 -19.59 -16.32
CA ARG A 55 1.66 -18.88 -17.26
C ARG A 55 0.40 -19.71 -17.51
N SER A 56 -0.66 -19.51 -16.72
CA SER A 56 -2.02 -19.77 -17.21
C SER A 56 -2.44 -18.57 -18.05
N ASN A 57 -2.77 -18.85 -19.30
CA ASN A 57 -3.11 -17.91 -20.37
C ASN A 57 -4.11 -16.82 -19.93
N LEU A 58 -3.61 -15.67 -19.48
CA LEU A 58 -4.31 -14.40 -19.62
C LEU A 58 -3.60 -13.64 -20.73
N GLY A 59 -4.22 -13.61 -21.91
CA GLY A 59 -3.72 -12.94 -23.10
C GLY A 59 -3.73 -11.42 -22.96
N CYS A 60 -2.82 -10.89 -22.15
CA CYS A 60 -2.35 -9.50 -22.27
C CYS A 60 -0.88 -9.56 -22.66
N GLY A 61 -0.54 -8.99 -23.82
CA GLY A 61 0.76 -9.11 -24.49
C GLY A 61 1.91 -8.38 -23.78
N ILE A 62 2.15 -8.68 -22.52
CA ILE A 62 3.24 -8.10 -21.72
C ILE A 62 4.17 -9.22 -21.24
N SER A 63 4.50 -10.14 -22.15
CA SER A 63 5.40 -11.26 -21.86
C SER A 63 6.89 -10.92 -21.99
N ALA A 64 7.27 -9.64 -21.85
CA ALA A 64 8.66 -9.21 -21.95
C ALA A 64 8.92 -7.84 -21.28
N LEU A 65 8.34 -7.57 -20.11
CA LEU A 65 8.72 -6.36 -19.37
C LEU A 65 10.11 -6.59 -18.73
N HIS A 66 11.12 -5.88 -19.21
CA HIS A 66 12.49 -5.94 -18.68
C HIS A 66 12.48 -5.45 -17.20
N GLY A 67 13.27 -6.06 -16.30
CA GLY A 67 13.23 -5.77 -14.85
C GLY A 67 13.15 -4.27 -14.45
N PRO A 68 13.98 -3.38 -15.02
CA PRO A 68 13.91 -1.93 -14.77
C PRO A 68 12.60 -1.25 -15.20
N MET A 69 11.95 -1.79 -16.25
CA MET A 69 10.66 -1.31 -16.76
C MET A 69 9.51 -1.75 -15.85
N LEU A 70 9.62 -2.92 -15.21
CA LEU A 70 8.68 -3.39 -14.19
C LEU A 70 8.75 -2.53 -12.93
N LEU A 71 9.95 -2.24 -12.42
CA LEU A 71 10.12 -1.38 -11.24
C LEU A 71 9.52 0.02 -11.46
N SER A 72 9.86 0.68 -12.57
CA SER A 72 9.34 2.01 -12.90
C SER A 72 7.81 2.03 -12.99
N PHE A 73 7.23 0.95 -13.52
CA PHE A 73 5.79 0.78 -13.60
C PHE A 73 5.16 0.61 -12.22
N CYS A 74 5.68 -0.27 -11.37
CA CYS A 74 5.19 -0.47 -10.00
C CYS A 74 5.23 0.83 -9.19
N LEU A 75 6.34 1.57 -9.25
CA LEU A 75 6.47 2.86 -8.59
C LEU A 75 5.47 3.89 -9.12
N CYS A 76 5.24 3.94 -10.43
CA CYS A 76 4.22 4.79 -11.03
C CYS A 76 2.81 4.43 -10.53
N MET A 77 2.51 3.13 -10.46
CA MET A 77 1.22 2.62 -10.00
C MET A 77 0.95 2.97 -8.53
N VAL A 78 1.94 2.82 -7.66
CA VAL A 78 1.85 3.29 -6.27
C VAL A 78 1.59 4.80 -6.21
N ASN A 79 2.26 5.61 -7.03
CA ASN A 79 2.03 7.06 -7.07
C ASN A 79 0.63 7.44 -7.56
N VAL A 80 0.04 6.66 -8.47
CA VAL A 80 -1.37 6.81 -8.87
C VAL A 80 -2.29 6.54 -7.68
N LEU A 81 -2.02 5.50 -6.89
CA LEU A 81 -2.80 5.18 -5.69
C LEU A 81 -2.69 6.27 -4.62
N ILE A 82 -1.49 6.82 -4.40
CA ILE A 82 -1.27 7.98 -3.51
C ILE A 82 -2.11 9.16 -3.99
N SER A 83 -2.05 9.48 -5.29
CA SER A 83 -2.80 10.59 -5.88
C SER A 83 -4.31 10.41 -5.76
N ALA A 84 -4.80 9.18 -5.94
CA ALA A 84 -6.21 8.83 -5.75
C ALA A 84 -6.61 8.99 -4.28
N CYS A 85 -5.81 8.47 -3.35
CA CYS A 85 -6.00 8.57 -1.91
C CYS A 85 -6.14 10.03 -1.43
N GLN A 86 -5.35 10.94 -1.99
CA GLN A 86 -5.38 12.37 -1.68
C GLN A 86 -6.63 13.10 -2.19
N LYS A 87 -7.20 12.64 -3.31
CA LYS A 87 -8.24 13.37 -4.06
C LYS A 87 -9.63 12.74 -3.93
N ILE A 88 -9.72 11.57 -3.31
CA ILE A 88 -10.98 10.85 -3.18
C ILE A 88 -11.93 11.58 -2.23
N SER A 89 -13.22 11.65 -2.60
CA SER A 89 -14.26 12.20 -1.74
C SER A 89 -14.51 11.32 -0.52
N ASP A 90 -15.11 11.87 0.53
CA ASP A 90 -15.36 11.13 1.77
C ASP A 90 -16.18 9.84 1.56
N PHE A 91 -17.14 9.88 0.62
CA PHE A 91 -17.94 8.70 0.26
C PHE A 91 -17.09 7.56 -0.34
N GLY A 92 -16.01 7.90 -1.05
CA GLY A 92 -15.13 6.92 -1.70
C GLY A 92 -14.05 6.33 -0.79
N LYS A 93 -13.75 6.96 0.36
CA LYS A 93 -12.64 6.57 1.24
C LYS A 93 -12.74 5.12 1.73
N LYS A 94 -13.91 4.73 2.24
CA LYS A 94 -14.12 3.39 2.79
C LYS A 94 -14.01 2.29 1.71
N PRO A 95 -14.70 2.36 0.57
CA PRO A 95 -14.51 1.39 -0.52
C PRO A 95 -13.06 1.34 -1.04
N PHE A 96 -12.40 2.49 -1.15
CA PHE A 96 -11.02 2.55 -1.60
C PHE A 96 -10.07 1.87 -0.61
N ALA A 97 -10.21 2.14 0.69
CA ALA A 97 -9.44 1.47 1.74
C ALA A 97 -9.62 -0.06 1.69
N GLN A 98 -10.87 -0.53 1.57
CA GLN A 98 -11.20 -1.95 1.51
C GLN A 98 -10.55 -2.69 0.35
N ASN A 99 -10.42 -2.04 -0.81
CA ASN A 99 -9.87 -2.65 -2.01
C ASN A 99 -8.33 -2.53 -2.10
N SER A 100 -7.74 -1.51 -1.50
CA SER A 100 -6.31 -1.20 -1.65
C SER A 100 -5.44 -1.62 -0.47
N LEU A 101 -5.89 -1.39 0.77
CA LEU A 101 -5.07 -1.60 1.96
C LEU A 101 -4.66 -3.06 2.17
N PRO A 102 -5.57 -4.06 2.10
CA PRO A 102 -5.18 -5.46 2.33
C PRO A 102 -4.08 -5.92 1.40
N VAL A 103 -4.18 -5.55 0.11
CA VAL A 103 -3.25 -6.02 -0.90
C VAL A 103 -1.91 -5.30 -0.82
N LEU A 104 -1.91 -4.00 -0.52
CA LEU A 104 -0.65 -3.27 -0.36
C LEU A 104 0.06 -3.55 0.96
N ILE A 105 -0.67 -3.87 2.03
CA ILE A 105 -0.07 -4.41 3.26
C ILE A 105 0.65 -5.73 2.93
N HIS A 106 -0.06 -6.66 2.29
CA HIS A 106 0.50 -7.96 1.90
C HIS A 106 1.71 -7.82 0.95
N SER A 107 1.62 -6.93 -0.03
CA SER A 107 2.70 -6.65 -0.97
C SER A 107 3.92 -6.06 -0.27
N ALA A 108 3.73 -5.07 0.60
CA ALA A 108 4.82 -4.46 1.38
C ALA A 108 5.51 -5.48 2.29
N GLU A 109 4.75 -6.40 2.90
CA GLU A 109 5.32 -7.44 3.75
C GLU A 109 6.27 -8.37 3.01
N ARG A 110 6.01 -8.62 1.72
CA ARG A 110 6.75 -9.60 0.91
C ARG A 110 7.70 -8.99 -0.11
N ALA A 111 7.66 -7.67 -0.30
CA ALA A 111 8.52 -6.98 -1.25
C ALA A 111 9.98 -7.35 -1.04
N ILE A 112 10.59 -7.91 -2.08
CA ILE A 112 12.02 -8.24 -2.13
C ILE A 112 12.79 -6.98 -2.51
N ASP A 113 12.29 -6.24 -3.50
CA ASP A 113 12.87 -4.97 -3.91
C ASP A 113 12.56 -3.87 -2.87
N PRO A 114 13.59 -3.27 -2.25
CA PRO A 114 13.36 -2.26 -1.23
C PRO A 114 12.65 -1.00 -1.74
N ASP A 115 12.75 -0.66 -3.04
CA ASP A 115 12.07 0.51 -3.64
C ASP A 115 10.57 0.26 -3.72
N ILE A 116 10.17 -0.95 -4.12
CA ILE A 116 8.77 -1.37 -4.13
C ILE A 116 8.22 -1.39 -2.70
N GLY A 117 8.96 -1.98 -1.76
CA GLY A 117 8.57 -2.01 -0.35
C GLY A 117 8.37 -0.60 0.23
N ALA A 118 9.35 0.29 0.07
CA ALA A 118 9.26 1.66 0.56
C ALA A 118 8.15 2.47 -0.11
N ALA A 119 7.91 2.27 -1.41
CA ALA A 119 6.81 2.90 -2.12
C ALA A 119 5.44 2.44 -1.56
N CYS A 120 5.27 1.13 -1.33
CA CYS A 120 4.04 0.61 -0.73
C CYS A 120 3.79 1.24 0.66
N ILE A 121 4.83 1.34 1.50
CA ILE A 121 4.71 2.03 2.80
C ILE A 121 4.38 3.51 2.63
N GLN A 122 4.93 4.19 1.62
CA GLN A 122 4.59 5.58 1.33
C GLN A 122 3.11 5.75 0.97
N PHE A 123 2.52 4.80 0.24
CA PHE A 123 1.08 4.76 0.04
C PHE A 123 0.33 4.58 1.35
N LEU A 124 0.74 3.62 2.20
CA LEU A 124 0.06 3.37 3.48
C LEU A 124 0.14 4.58 4.42
N PHE A 125 1.26 5.30 4.44
CA PHE A 125 1.38 6.59 5.10
C PHE A 125 0.33 7.59 4.59
N SER A 126 0.19 7.71 3.26
CA SER A 126 -0.83 8.57 2.65
C SER A 126 -2.25 8.11 3.01
N ALA A 127 -2.47 6.80 3.08
CA ALA A 127 -3.76 6.23 3.46
C ALA A 127 -4.15 6.61 4.89
N VAL A 128 -3.25 6.47 5.86
CA VAL A 128 -3.48 6.89 7.26
C VAL A 128 -3.89 8.37 7.31
N TYR A 129 -3.19 9.24 6.59
CA TYR A 129 -3.43 10.68 6.64
C TYR A 129 -4.75 11.10 5.94
N HIS A 130 -5.06 10.52 4.78
CA HIS A 130 -6.17 11.01 3.92
C HIS A 130 -7.46 10.20 4.04
N LEU A 131 -7.38 8.90 4.33
CA LEU A 131 -8.56 8.03 4.45
C LEU A 131 -9.16 8.04 5.87
N LYS A 132 -8.42 8.55 6.87
CA LYS A 132 -8.90 8.78 8.24
C LYS A 132 -9.51 7.49 8.84
N SER A 133 -10.68 7.60 9.49
CA SER A 133 -11.42 6.48 10.08
C SER A 133 -11.61 5.24 9.19
N ALA A 134 -11.53 5.36 7.86
CA ALA A 134 -11.57 4.22 6.96
C ALA A 134 -10.37 3.25 7.12
N VAL A 135 -9.28 3.71 7.75
CA VAL A 135 -8.06 2.92 8.00
C VAL A 135 -8.13 2.11 9.29
N LEU A 136 -9.00 2.49 10.24
CA LEU A 136 -9.08 1.86 11.57
C LEU A 136 -9.14 0.32 11.58
N PRO A 137 -9.85 -0.35 10.65
CA PRO A 137 -9.86 -1.81 10.61
C PRO A 137 -8.49 -2.46 10.36
N TYR A 138 -7.52 -1.68 9.87
CA TYR A 138 -6.20 -2.14 9.46
C TYR A 138 -5.08 -1.63 10.38
N SER A 139 -5.40 -0.87 11.42
CA SER A 139 -4.39 -0.21 12.28
C SER A 139 -3.39 -1.18 12.91
N SER A 140 -3.83 -2.37 13.33
CA SER A 140 -2.91 -3.37 13.90
C SER A 140 -1.90 -3.88 12.86
N ASP A 141 -2.35 -4.17 11.65
CA ASP A 141 -1.47 -4.66 10.57
C ASP A 141 -0.51 -3.55 10.13
N LEU A 142 -0.99 -2.31 10.05
CA LEU A 142 -0.15 -1.14 9.75
C LEU A 142 0.92 -0.90 10.82
N LEU A 143 0.58 -1.08 12.09
CA LEU A 143 1.52 -0.93 13.21
C LEU A 143 2.61 -2.00 13.15
N LYS A 144 2.22 -3.27 12.97
CA LYS A 144 3.17 -4.39 12.79
C LYS A 144 4.07 -4.17 11.57
N LEU A 145 3.49 -3.68 10.48
CA LEU A 145 4.23 -3.41 9.26
C LEU A 145 5.24 -2.27 9.45
N ALA A 146 4.85 -1.18 10.14
CA ALA A 146 5.76 -0.10 10.47
C ALA A 146 6.95 -0.60 11.30
N LEU A 147 6.70 -1.41 12.34
CA LEU A 147 7.74 -2.04 13.17
C LEU A 147 8.67 -2.93 12.35
N LYS A 148 8.11 -3.77 11.46
CA LYS A 148 8.89 -4.61 10.56
C LYS A 148 9.83 -3.78 9.68
N PHE A 149 9.35 -2.67 9.14
CA PHE A 149 10.15 -1.79 8.27
C PHE A 149 11.23 -1.01 9.04
N LEU A 150 10.99 -0.67 10.31
CA LEU A 150 12.05 -0.12 11.18
C LEU A 150 13.21 -1.11 11.40
N GLY A 151 12.93 -2.41 11.38
CA GLY A 151 13.93 -3.47 11.50
C GLY A 151 14.61 -3.90 10.21
N LYS A 152 14.26 -3.32 9.05
CA LYS A 152 14.91 -3.64 7.75
C LYS A 152 16.33 -3.12 7.71
N GLU A 153 17.16 -3.62 6.79
CA GLU A 153 18.52 -3.11 6.61
C GLU A 153 18.55 -1.84 5.75
N SER A 154 17.66 -1.74 4.76
CA SER A 154 17.62 -0.62 3.83
C SER A 154 17.20 0.67 4.51
N GLU A 155 18.03 1.72 4.40
CA GLU A 155 17.74 3.04 4.97
C GLU A 155 16.38 3.57 4.52
N LYS A 156 16.03 3.43 3.24
CA LYS A 156 14.75 3.95 2.73
C LYS A 156 13.54 3.19 3.28
N GLU A 157 13.66 1.88 3.49
CA GLU A 157 12.62 1.09 4.14
C GLU A 157 12.47 1.52 5.61
N LYS A 158 13.58 1.72 6.32
CA LYS A 158 13.56 2.25 7.69
C LYS A 158 12.87 3.62 7.74
N ILE A 159 13.27 4.57 6.90
CA ILE A 159 12.64 5.90 6.80
C ILE A 159 11.14 5.79 6.53
N ALA A 160 10.74 4.87 5.64
CA ALA A 160 9.32 4.65 5.35
C ALA A 160 8.57 4.11 6.59
N GLY A 161 9.15 3.14 7.30
CA GLY A 161 8.62 2.61 8.56
C GLY A 161 8.47 3.70 9.63
N VAL A 162 9.48 4.57 9.77
CA VAL A 162 9.45 5.72 10.68
C VAL A 162 8.28 6.66 10.34
N LYS A 163 8.11 6.99 9.06
CA LYS A 163 7.01 7.86 8.59
C LYS A 163 5.64 7.25 8.87
N LEU A 164 5.47 5.96 8.59
CA LEU A 164 4.22 5.26 8.84
C LEU A 164 3.88 5.21 10.34
N MET A 165 4.86 4.88 11.19
CA MET A 165 4.69 4.91 12.65
C MET A 165 4.27 6.31 13.12
N THR A 166 4.94 7.35 12.63
CA THR A 166 4.62 8.75 12.97
C THR A 166 3.18 9.11 12.57
N ALA A 167 2.74 8.70 11.38
CA ALA A 167 1.37 8.96 10.93
C ALA A 167 0.32 8.23 11.77
N LEU A 168 0.58 6.99 12.16
CA LEU A 168 -0.30 6.22 13.04
C LEU A 168 -0.40 6.83 14.44
N MET A 169 0.68 7.41 14.95
CA MET A 169 0.67 8.11 16.23
C MET A 169 -0.03 9.47 16.17
N ALA A 170 0.09 10.16 15.03
CA ALA A 170 -0.47 11.51 14.85
C ALA A 170 -1.94 11.50 14.41
N THR A 171 -2.53 10.32 14.17
CA THR A 171 -3.93 10.24 13.74
C THR A 171 -4.88 10.72 14.83
N GLU A 172 -5.87 11.52 14.45
CA GLU A 172 -6.92 11.99 15.35
C GLU A 172 -8.02 10.94 15.56
N ASP A 173 -8.07 9.92 14.68
CA ASP A 173 -9.04 8.83 14.78
C ASP A 173 -8.65 7.83 15.88
N VAL A 174 -9.64 7.35 16.64
CA VAL A 174 -9.41 6.49 17.81
C VAL A 174 -8.90 5.11 17.38
N ILE A 175 -7.57 4.94 17.35
CA ILE A 175 -6.93 3.63 17.42
C ILE A 175 -7.03 3.15 18.88
N PRO A 176 -7.47 1.91 19.14
CA PRO A 176 -7.53 1.38 20.50
C PRO A 176 -6.18 1.55 21.21
N GLU A 177 -6.22 2.19 22.38
CA GLU A 177 -5.02 2.53 23.16
C GLU A 177 -4.15 1.30 23.40
N SER A 178 -4.75 0.15 23.72
CA SER A 178 -4.03 -1.11 23.94
C SER A 178 -3.18 -1.54 22.75
N ILE A 179 -3.68 -1.38 21.51
CA ILE A 179 -2.95 -1.73 20.28
C ILE A 179 -1.79 -0.75 20.09
N LEU A 180 -2.06 0.53 20.26
CA LEU A 180 -1.07 1.57 20.06
C LEU A 180 0.04 1.48 21.12
N SER A 181 -0.30 1.28 22.40
CA SER A 181 0.65 1.18 23.51
C SER A 181 1.65 0.04 23.34
N GLU A 182 1.20 -1.13 22.90
CA GLU A 182 2.07 -2.28 22.66
C GLU A 182 3.09 -1.98 21.54
N GLY A 183 2.61 -1.52 20.38
CA GLY A 183 3.51 -1.20 19.28
C GLY A 183 4.38 0.04 19.53
N LEU A 184 3.92 1.01 20.33
CA LEU A 184 4.72 2.16 20.73
C LEU A 184 5.90 1.78 21.62
N LEU A 185 5.72 0.82 22.53
CA LEU A 185 6.80 0.35 23.39
C LEU A 185 7.89 -0.34 22.58
N GLU A 186 7.51 -1.15 21.59
CA GLU A 186 8.45 -1.77 20.66
C GLU A 186 9.13 -0.73 19.75
N ALA A 187 8.36 0.22 19.19
CA ALA A 187 8.87 1.30 18.36
C ALA A 187 9.91 2.13 19.10
N ARG A 188 9.68 2.41 20.39
CA ARG A 188 10.62 3.14 21.25
C ARG A 188 11.96 2.43 21.37
N SER A 189 11.95 1.11 21.54
CA SER A 189 13.17 0.30 21.58
C SER A 189 13.93 0.37 20.25
N LEU A 190 13.22 0.24 19.13
CA LEU A 190 13.80 0.31 17.79
C LEU A 190 14.37 1.70 17.48
N PHE A 191 13.63 2.77 17.77
CA PHE A 191 14.11 4.14 17.60
C PHE A 191 15.36 4.41 18.43
N SER A 192 15.40 3.96 19.69
CA SER A 192 16.59 4.08 20.53
C SER A 192 17.79 3.34 19.92
N SER A 193 17.59 2.14 19.38
CA SER A 193 18.66 1.40 18.71
C SER A 193 19.15 2.16 17.48
N ILE A 194 18.24 2.57 16.59
CA ILE A 194 18.56 3.28 15.34
C ILE A 194 19.32 4.59 15.64
N SER A 195 18.84 5.37 16.60
CA SER A 195 19.49 6.62 17.04
C SER A 195 20.94 6.45 17.49
N LEU A 196 21.30 5.27 18.01
CA LEU A 196 22.64 5.01 18.57
C LEU A 196 23.57 4.31 17.58
N THR A 197 23.03 3.42 16.74
CA THR A 197 23.85 2.46 15.97
C THR A 197 23.72 2.57 14.46
N ASP A 198 22.73 3.29 13.94
CA ASP A 198 22.50 3.34 12.49
C ASP A 198 23.58 4.17 11.76
N PRO A 199 24.07 3.75 10.58
CA PRO A 199 25.06 4.54 9.85
C PRO A 199 24.52 5.87 9.28
N SER A 200 23.20 6.02 9.12
CA SER A 200 22.60 7.25 8.58
C SER A 200 22.35 8.29 9.67
N LEU A 201 23.07 9.42 9.58
CA LEU A 201 22.87 10.56 10.48
C LEU A 201 21.45 11.13 10.38
N ASP A 202 20.86 11.15 9.19
CA ASP A 202 19.50 11.66 8.98
C ASP A 202 18.48 10.78 9.71
N LEU A 203 18.66 9.46 9.62
CA LEU A 203 17.78 8.51 10.30
C LEU A 203 17.95 8.55 11.82
N GLN A 204 19.19 8.68 12.32
CA GLN A 204 19.45 8.90 13.74
C GLN A 204 18.74 10.15 14.25
N GLN A 205 18.88 11.28 13.54
CA GLN A 205 18.24 12.54 13.92
C GLN A 205 16.72 12.45 13.89
N LEU A 206 16.15 11.76 12.89
CA LEU A 206 14.72 11.56 12.79
C LEU A 206 14.17 10.73 13.97
N CYS A 207 14.83 9.62 14.30
CA CYS A 207 14.43 8.77 15.43
C CYS A 207 14.58 9.49 16.77
N ASN A 208 15.64 10.28 16.96
CA ASN A 208 15.81 11.13 18.14
C ASN A 208 14.68 12.16 18.30
N LYS A 209 14.26 12.81 17.21
CA LYS A 209 13.13 13.74 17.24
C LYS A 209 11.83 13.03 17.64
N LEU A 210 11.55 11.86 17.07
CA LEU A 210 10.33 11.12 17.39
C LEU A 210 10.31 10.60 18.82
N MET A 211 11.46 10.16 19.32
CA MET A 211 11.62 9.77 20.73
C MET A 211 11.29 10.92 21.69
N SER A 212 11.61 12.17 21.33
CA SER A 212 11.23 13.35 22.14
C SER A 212 9.73 13.69 22.10
N CYS A 213 9.00 13.18 21.10
CA CYS A 213 7.54 13.33 21.01
C CYS A 213 6.78 12.22 21.74
N LEU A 214 7.47 11.16 22.17
CA LEU A 214 6.90 9.99 22.85
C LEU A 214 6.97 10.09 24.39
N THR A 215 7.58 11.15 24.92
CA THR A 215 7.66 11.51 26.34
C THR A 215 6.54 12.44 26.76
#